data_AF-A0AA40YKT4-F1
#
_entry.id   AF-A0AA40YKT4-F1
#
_cell.length_a   1.000
_cell.length_b   1.000
_cell.length_c   1.000
_cell.angle_alpha   90.00
_cell.angle_beta   90.00
_cell.angle_gamma   90.00
#
_symmetry.space_group_name_H-M   'P 1'
#
loop_
_entity.id
_entity.type
_entity.pdbx_description
1 polymer ?
#
loop_
_entity_poly.entity_id
_entity_poly.type
_entity_poly.pdbx_seq_one_letter_code
_entity_poly.pdbx_strand_id
1 'polypeptide(L)'
;MTTHAREGLLSRLVRPRRPAAESVDRLRLEHELAVSRLRLARWQQHADAYERRLGDAERERAHLLSWLAALHPASAVLTPLTGPEHEGTHRLCLIAGGWHLSWHIPPADLALFAHVPFRAESVDAHPVPDAVDQGALIRRHVRLLAMEGAVQAGLAGRTP
;
A
#
# COMPACT_ATOMS: atom_id res chain seq x y z
N MET A 1 -71.22 -17.60 -66.69
CA MET A 1 -69.77 -17.70 -66.41
C MET A 1 -69.55 -17.54 -64.92
N THR A 2 -68.88 -18.52 -64.35
CA THR A 2 -68.78 -18.87 -62.94
C THR A 2 -67.56 -18.25 -62.25
N THR A 3 -67.72 -17.95 -60.95
CA THR A 3 -66.78 -18.13 -59.82
C THR A 3 -65.36 -17.52 -59.85
N HIS A 4 -65.06 -16.67 -58.86
CA HIS A 4 -64.04 -16.85 -57.80
C HIS A 4 -64.05 -15.57 -56.91
N ALA A 5 -64.55 -15.55 -55.68
CA ALA A 5 -64.01 -16.15 -54.44
C ALA A 5 -62.58 -15.70 -54.09
N ARG A 6 -62.48 -14.75 -53.14
CA ARG A 6 -61.44 -14.54 -52.10
C ARG A 6 -61.68 -13.15 -51.49
N GLU A 7 -62.23 -12.97 -50.30
CA GLU A 7 -61.83 -13.51 -48.99
C GLU A 7 -60.32 -13.49 -48.73
N GLY A 8 -59.96 -12.77 -47.67
CA GLY A 8 -58.61 -12.39 -47.26
C GLY A 8 -58.71 -10.97 -46.69
N LEU A 9 -59.42 -10.73 -45.58
CA LEU A 9 -59.01 -11.11 -44.23
C LEU A 9 -57.50 -10.92 -44.05
N LEU A 10 -57.14 -10.12 -43.04
CA LEU A 10 -55.78 -9.83 -42.53
C LEU A 10 -55.13 -8.53 -43.00
N SER A 11 -55.62 -7.41 -42.47
CA SER A 11 -54.71 -6.38 -41.94
C SER A 11 -55.23 -5.84 -40.60
N ARG A 12 -55.68 -6.77 -39.73
CA ARG A 12 -55.63 -6.51 -38.28
C ARG A 12 -54.17 -6.59 -37.85
N LEU A 13 -53.82 -5.66 -36.96
CA LEU A 13 -52.62 -5.54 -36.14
C LEU A 13 -51.59 -4.52 -36.63
N VAL A 14 -52.03 -3.27 -36.82
CA VAL A 14 -51.24 -2.18 -36.21
C VAL A 14 -51.19 -2.52 -34.72
N ARG A 15 -50.04 -2.97 -34.25
CA ARG A 15 -49.74 -3.17 -32.83
C ARG A 15 -49.13 -1.86 -32.34
N PRO A 16 -49.89 -0.89 -31.78
CA PRO A 16 -49.26 0.18 -31.04
C PRO A 16 -48.93 -0.39 -29.66
N ARG A 17 -47.81 -1.10 -29.54
CA ARG A 17 -47.32 -1.50 -28.22
C ARG A 17 -45.80 -1.48 -28.20
N ARG A 18 -45.24 -0.28 -28.20
CA ARG A 18 -43.82 -0.05 -27.91
C ARG A 18 -43.47 0.94 -26.78
N PRO A 19 -44.37 1.76 -26.18
CA PRO A 19 -43.95 2.65 -25.10
C PRO A 19 -43.69 1.90 -23.77
N ALA A 20 -44.43 0.83 -23.50
CA ALA A 20 -44.27 0.04 -22.28
C ALA A 20 -42.99 -0.82 -22.24
N ALA A 21 -42.48 -1.23 -23.40
CA ALA A 21 -41.22 -1.98 -23.49
C ALA A 21 -40.01 -1.05 -23.28
N GLU A 22 -40.02 0.11 -23.95
CA GLU A 22 -38.99 1.14 -23.78
C GLU A 22 -38.96 1.71 -22.36
N SER A 23 -40.11 1.85 -21.69
CA SER A 23 -40.15 2.28 -20.29
C SER A 23 -39.58 1.21 -19.35
N VAL A 24 -39.81 -0.08 -19.61
CA VAL A 24 -39.26 -1.18 -18.82
C VAL A 24 -37.74 -1.28 -19.02
N ASP A 25 -37.25 -1.14 -20.25
CA ASP A 25 -35.82 -1.12 -20.53
C ASP A 25 -35.12 0.10 -19.90
N ARG A 26 -35.77 1.27 -19.93
CA ARG A 26 -35.27 2.47 -19.24
C ARG A 26 -35.18 2.26 -17.73
N LEU A 27 -36.22 1.73 -17.09
CA LEU A 27 -36.21 1.44 -15.66
C LEU A 27 -35.13 0.41 -15.30
N ARG A 28 -34.93 -0.60 -16.15
CA ARG A 28 -33.85 -1.59 -15.98
C ARG A 28 -32.48 -0.94 -16.06
N LEU A 29 -32.23 -0.09 -17.06
CA LEU A 29 -30.97 0.63 -17.20
C LEU A 29 -30.72 1.60 -16.04
N GLU A 30 -31.75 2.31 -15.58
CA GLU A 30 -31.67 3.18 -14.40
C GLU A 30 -31.31 2.37 -13.14
N HIS A 31 -31.90 1.17 -12.99
CA HIS A 31 -31.57 0.24 -11.91
C HIS A 31 -30.12 -0.28 -12.02
N GLU A 32 -29.68 -0.74 -13.19
CA GLU A 32 -28.32 -1.21 -13.43
C GLU A 32 -27.28 -0.10 -13.17
N LEU A 33 -27.60 1.14 -13.57
CA LEU A 33 -26.79 2.32 -13.31
C LEU A 33 -26.71 2.62 -11.81
N ALA A 34 -27.84 2.61 -11.10
CA ALA A 34 -27.88 2.80 -9.66
C ALA A 34 -27.05 1.74 -8.92
N VAL A 35 -27.17 0.47 -9.31
CA VAL A 35 -26.35 -0.63 -8.77
C VAL A 35 -24.87 -0.41 -9.07
N SER A 36 -24.52 0.01 -10.28
CA SER A 36 -23.14 0.28 -10.67
C SER A 36 -22.52 1.43 -9.87
N ARG A 37 -23.27 2.53 -9.67
CA ARG A 37 -22.85 3.65 -8.81
C ARG A 37 -22.63 3.21 -7.37
N LEU A 38 -23.53 2.40 -6.82
CA LEU A 38 -23.38 1.89 -5.47
C LEU A 38 -22.14 0.99 -5.32
N ARG A 39 -21.87 0.14 -6.32
CA ARG A 39 -20.64 -0.68 -6.35
C ARG A 39 -19.39 0.17 -6.43
N LEU A 40 -19.37 1.19 -7.30
CA LEU A 40 -18.25 2.12 -7.42
C LEU A 40 -17.98 2.84 -6.09
N ALA A 41 -19.02 3.37 -5.45
CA ALA A 41 -18.90 4.04 -4.15
C ALA A 41 -18.32 3.10 -3.08
N ARG A 42 -18.76 1.84 -3.05
CA ARG A 42 -18.22 0.83 -2.13
C ARG A 42 -16.72 0.55 -2.40
N TRP A 43 -16.34 0.39 -3.67
CA TRP A 43 -14.93 0.17 -4.01
C TRP A 43 -14.05 1.37 -3.67
N GLN A 44 -14.54 2.59 -3.89
CA GLN A 44 -13.84 3.80 -3.49
C GLN A 44 -13.63 3.84 -1.97
N GLN A 45 -14.67 3.55 -1.19
CA GLN A 45 -14.56 3.49 0.26
C GLN A 45 -13.53 2.45 0.74
N HIS A 46 -13.44 1.31 0.06
CA HIS A 46 -12.42 0.30 0.35
C HIS A 46 -11.01 0.77 -0.03
N ALA A 47 -10.85 1.44 -1.18
CA ALA A 47 -9.57 2.01 -1.60
C ALA A 47 -9.10 3.07 -0.59
N ASP A 48 -9.96 4.02 -0.23
CA ASP A 48 -9.62 5.07 0.74
C ASP A 48 -9.28 4.48 2.12
N ALA A 49 -10.00 3.43 2.55
CA ALA A 49 -9.71 2.75 3.81
C ALA A 49 -8.38 1.99 3.78
N TYR A 50 -8.04 1.42 2.63
CA TYR A 50 -6.75 0.76 2.42
C TYR A 50 -5.60 1.77 2.42
N GLU A 51 -5.74 2.89 1.71
CA GLU A 51 -4.75 3.97 1.68
C GLU A 51 -4.47 4.53 3.08
N ARG A 52 -5.52 4.76 3.89
CA ARG A 52 -5.35 5.17 5.29
C ARG A 52 -4.55 4.15 6.10
N ARG A 53 -4.92 2.87 6.02
CA ARG A 53 -4.22 1.79 6.75
C ARG A 53 -2.77 1.63 6.29
N LEU A 54 -2.51 1.81 5.00
CA LEU A 54 -1.16 1.79 4.47
C LEU A 54 -0.37 2.95 5.08
N GLY A 55 -0.87 4.18 5.02
CA GLY A 55 -0.22 5.35 5.63
C GLY A 55 0.07 5.19 7.13
N ASP A 56 -0.89 4.65 7.89
CA ASP A 56 -0.69 4.37 9.32
C ASP A 56 0.45 3.35 9.55
N ALA A 57 0.47 2.25 8.78
CA ALA A 57 1.52 1.23 8.86
C ALA A 57 2.89 1.76 8.43
N GLU A 58 2.96 2.64 7.44
CA GLU A 58 4.20 3.27 7.01
C GLU A 58 4.76 4.21 8.08
N ARG A 59 3.89 4.96 8.74
CA ARG A 59 4.28 5.83 9.85
C ARG A 59 4.76 5.04 11.07
N GLU A 60 4.07 3.97 11.43
CA GLU A 60 4.53 3.05 12.50
C GLU A 60 5.90 2.45 12.16
N ARG A 61 6.09 2.03 10.90
CA ARG A 61 7.40 1.55 10.41
C ARG A 61 8.47 2.64 10.56
N ALA A 62 8.20 3.89 10.20
CA ALA A 62 9.16 4.99 10.33
C ALA A 62 9.59 5.22 11.79
N HIS A 63 8.65 5.17 12.74
CA HIS A 63 8.96 5.25 14.17
C HIS A 63 9.84 4.07 14.66
N LEU A 64 9.57 2.85 14.20
CA LEU A 64 10.40 1.70 14.56
C LEU A 64 11.81 1.81 13.97
N LEU A 65 11.93 2.30 12.74
CA LEU A 65 13.23 2.52 12.09
C LEU A 65 14.03 3.63 12.78
N SER A 66 13.38 4.72 13.23
CA SER A 66 14.06 5.80 13.95
C SER A 66 14.59 5.32 15.29
N TRP A 67 13.84 4.48 15.99
CA TRP A 67 14.28 3.83 17.22
C TRP A 67 15.44 2.86 16.97
N LEU A 68 15.36 2.04 15.91
CA LEU A 68 16.45 1.14 15.55
C LEU A 68 17.74 1.90 15.19
N ALA A 69 17.62 3.03 14.49
CA ALA A 69 18.75 3.90 14.21
C ALA A 69 19.38 4.48 15.50
N ALA A 70 18.56 4.82 16.50
CA ALA A 70 19.04 5.28 17.80
C ALA A 70 19.77 4.18 18.60
N LEU A 71 19.42 2.91 18.41
CA LEU A 71 20.13 1.77 19.00
C LEU A 71 21.47 1.47 18.30
N HIS A 72 21.64 1.90 17.05
CA HIS A 72 22.85 1.67 16.25
C HIS A 72 23.51 2.97 15.76
N PRO A 73 23.81 3.93 16.65
CA PRO A 73 24.25 5.28 16.25
C PRO A 73 25.59 5.28 15.50
N ALA A 74 26.43 4.27 15.72
CA ALA A 74 27.72 4.14 15.05
C ALA A 74 27.60 3.76 13.55
N SER A 75 26.47 3.20 13.12
CA SER A 75 26.27 2.73 11.74
C SER A 75 25.12 3.42 11.00
N ALA A 76 24.18 4.02 11.72
CA ALA A 76 23.04 4.69 11.11
C ALA A 76 23.45 5.97 10.36
N VAL A 77 23.06 6.08 9.09
CA VAL A 77 23.33 7.24 8.23
C VAL A 77 22.12 7.51 7.34
N LEU A 78 21.82 8.79 7.12
CA LEU A 78 20.89 9.25 6.09
C LEU A 78 21.63 9.78 4.86
N THR A 79 21.19 9.39 3.68
CA THR A 79 21.72 9.86 2.40
C THR A 79 20.58 10.31 1.50
N PRO A 80 20.63 11.49 0.86
CA PRO A 80 19.59 11.92 -0.06
C PRO A 80 19.56 11.02 -1.30
N LEU A 81 18.36 10.70 -1.79
CA LEU A 81 18.22 9.99 -3.07
C LEU A 81 18.30 11.00 -4.21
N THR A 82 19.07 10.67 -5.24
CA THR A 82 19.23 11.51 -6.43
C THR A 82 18.23 11.12 -7.51
N GLY A 83 17.60 12.10 -8.14
CA GLY A 83 16.73 11.92 -9.31
C GLY A 83 15.37 12.60 -9.14
N PRO A 84 14.69 12.92 -10.26
CA PRO A 84 13.43 13.67 -10.23
C PRO A 84 12.29 12.92 -9.53
N GLU A 85 12.31 11.59 -9.55
CA GLU A 85 11.30 10.73 -8.90
C GLU A 85 11.44 10.65 -7.37
N HIS A 86 12.54 11.16 -6.80
CA HIS A 86 12.89 10.98 -5.38
C HIS A 86 13.00 12.30 -4.62
N GLU A 87 12.34 13.35 -5.09
CA GLU A 87 12.45 14.70 -4.52
C GLU A 87 12.18 14.67 -3.00
N GLY A 88 13.17 15.13 -2.22
CA GLY A 88 13.11 15.17 -0.76
C GLY A 88 13.18 13.80 -0.05
N THR A 89 13.24 12.69 -0.78
CA THR A 89 13.32 11.35 -0.20
C THR A 89 14.76 11.02 0.18
N HIS A 90 14.94 10.38 1.33
CA HIS A 90 16.25 9.96 1.81
C HIS A 90 16.30 8.45 1.94
N ARG A 91 17.51 7.91 1.97
CA ARG A 91 17.78 6.52 2.30
C ARG A 91 18.40 6.46 3.68
N LEU A 92 17.76 5.72 4.58
CA LEU A 92 18.37 5.29 5.83
C LEU A 92 19.18 4.04 5.55
N CYS A 93 20.46 4.06 5.91
CA CYS A 93 21.33 2.89 5.92
C CYS A 93 21.79 2.62 7.35
N LEU A 94 21.80 1.37 7.77
CA LEU A 94 22.36 0.96 9.07
C LEU A 94 22.85 -0.48 9.02
N ILE A 95 23.71 -0.85 9.97
CA ILE A 95 24.16 -2.22 10.18
C ILE A 95 23.56 -2.73 11.49
N ALA A 96 22.77 -3.80 11.42
CA ALA A 96 22.19 -4.44 12.58
C ALA A 96 22.36 -5.96 12.50
N GLY A 97 22.84 -6.58 13.58
CA GLY A 97 23.06 -8.02 13.64
C GLY A 97 24.08 -8.55 12.61
N GLY A 98 24.99 -7.68 12.16
CA GLY A 98 25.97 -7.97 11.10
C GLY A 98 25.46 -7.81 9.67
N TRP A 99 24.21 -7.34 9.49
CA TRP A 99 23.60 -7.17 8.17
C TRP A 99 23.46 -5.69 7.82
N HIS A 100 23.79 -5.34 6.58
CA HIS A 100 23.42 -4.05 6.01
C HIS A 100 21.92 -4.04 5.75
N LEU A 101 21.26 -2.94 6.11
CA LEU A 101 19.84 -2.72 5.91
C LEU A 101 19.61 -1.31 5.34
N SER A 102 18.62 -1.16 4.47
CA SER A 102 18.36 0.13 3.82
C SER A 102 16.91 0.36 3.47
N TRP A 103 16.35 1.51 3.87
CA TRP A 103 14.97 1.90 3.58
C TRP A 103 14.88 3.30 2.98
N HIS A 104 13.87 3.52 2.15
CA HIS A 104 13.47 4.86 1.73
C HIS A 104 12.62 5.52 2.81
N ILE A 105 12.97 6.77 3.12
CA ILE A 105 12.33 7.62 4.11
C ILE A 105 11.73 8.82 3.37
N PRO A 106 10.39 8.94 3.36
CA PRO A 106 9.73 10.06 2.73
C PRO A 106 10.02 11.36 3.50
N PRO A 107 9.93 12.53 2.84
CA PRO A 107 10.23 13.82 3.45
C PRO A 107 9.41 14.10 4.72
N ALA A 108 8.16 13.61 4.77
CA ALA A 108 7.26 13.80 5.91
C ALA A 108 7.79 13.17 7.22
N ASP A 109 8.61 12.12 7.13
CA ASP A 109 9.09 11.37 8.29
C ASP A 109 10.52 11.74 8.71
N LEU A 110 11.23 12.58 7.93
CA LEU A 110 12.65 12.90 8.18
C LEU A 110 12.90 13.50 9.56
N ALA A 111 11.95 14.25 10.10
CA ALA A 111 12.06 14.85 11.43
C ALA A 111 12.26 13.80 12.54
N LEU A 112 11.76 12.57 12.35
CA LEU A 112 11.96 11.47 13.30
C LEU A 112 13.42 11.01 13.40
N PHE A 113 14.25 11.36 12.42
CA PHE A 113 15.63 10.91 12.29
C PHE A 113 16.64 12.05 12.54
N ALA A 114 16.23 13.11 13.23
CA ALA A 114 17.10 14.27 13.51
C ALA A 114 18.41 13.91 14.26
N HIS A 115 18.44 12.76 14.94
CA HIS A 115 19.63 12.21 15.62
C HIS A 115 20.59 11.46 14.68
N VAL A 116 20.17 11.15 13.46
CA VAL A 116 20.96 10.36 12.51
C VAL A 116 21.82 11.30 11.66
N PRO A 117 23.15 11.06 11.57
CA PRO A 117 24.02 11.90 10.76
C PRO A 117 23.67 11.83 9.27
N PHE A 118 23.72 12.98 8.62
CA PHE A 118 23.51 13.13 7.20
C PHE A 118 24.82 13.01 6.42
N ARG A 119 24.83 12.25 5.33
CA ARG A 119 25.95 12.19 4.36
C ARG A 119 25.45 12.45 2.95
N ALA A 120 25.97 13.49 2.32
CA ALA A 120 25.59 13.92 0.97
C ALA A 120 26.02 12.93 -0.12
N GLU A 121 27.15 12.25 0.07
CA GLU A 121 27.68 11.24 -0.84
C GLU A 121 27.90 9.96 -0.06
N SER A 122 27.26 8.88 -0.48
CA SER A 122 27.56 7.55 0.04
C SER A 122 28.06 6.68 -1.11
N VAL A 123 29.36 6.76 -1.34
CA VAL A 123 30.10 5.86 -2.26
C VAL A 123 30.05 4.40 -1.74
N ASP A 124 29.78 4.22 -0.44
CA ASP A 124 29.80 2.92 0.25
C ASP A 124 28.41 2.36 0.63
N ALA A 125 27.31 3.11 0.42
CA ALA A 125 25.96 2.56 0.60
C ALA A 125 25.62 1.72 -0.63
N HIS A 126 26.18 0.52 -0.71
CA HIS A 126 25.63 -0.50 -1.58
C HIS A 126 24.17 -0.74 -1.15
N PRO A 127 23.19 -0.37 -1.99
CA PRO A 127 21.80 -0.67 -1.67
C PRO A 127 21.70 -2.18 -1.46
N VAL A 128 21.09 -2.58 -0.35
CA VAL A 128 20.68 -3.97 -0.21
C VAL A 128 19.69 -4.22 -1.34
N PRO A 129 19.91 -5.23 -2.21
CA PRO A 129 18.98 -5.51 -3.29
C PRO A 129 17.56 -5.67 -2.74
N ASP A 130 16.56 -5.12 -3.43
CA ASP A 130 15.15 -5.20 -3.02
C ASP A 130 14.66 -6.65 -2.83
N ALA A 131 15.39 -7.64 -3.37
CA ALA A 131 15.15 -9.07 -3.21
C ALA A 131 15.41 -9.62 -1.80
N VAL A 132 16.09 -8.87 -0.91
CA VAL A 132 16.35 -9.31 0.46
C VAL A 132 15.17 -8.93 1.36
N ASP A 133 14.55 -9.90 2.04
CA ASP A 133 13.55 -9.63 3.08
C ASP A 133 14.21 -8.99 4.31
N GLN A 134 14.37 -7.67 4.26
CA GLN A 134 14.91 -6.88 5.37
C GLN A 134 14.06 -7.00 6.64
N GLY A 135 12.76 -7.30 6.50
CA GLY A 135 11.87 -7.54 7.63
C GLY A 135 12.26 -8.80 8.40
N ALA A 136 12.65 -9.87 7.71
CA ALA A 136 13.18 -11.08 8.35
C ALA A 136 14.48 -10.79 9.10
N LEU A 137 15.37 -9.97 8.53
CA LEU A 137 16.62 -9.58 9.16
C LEU A 137 16.38 -8.75 10.43
N ILE A 138 15.45 -7.79 10.41
CA ILE A 138 15.05 -7.05 11.62
C ILE A 138 14.51 -8.02 12.68
N ARG A 139 13.57 -8.91 12.32
CA ARG A 139 12.99 -9.86 13.28
C ARG A 139 14.07 -10.73 13.94
N ARG A 140 15.06 -11.17 13.16
CA ARG A 140 16.21 -11.92 13.68
C ARG A 140 17.05 -11.06 14.63
N HIS A 141 17.36 -9.83 14.25
CA HIS A 141 18.15 -8.91 15.08
C HIS A 141 17.46 -8.59 16.40
N VAL A 142 16.17 -8.27 16.38
CA VAL A 142 15.36 -8.00 17.58
C VAL A 142 15.35 -9.21 18.51
N ARG A 143 15.24 -10.44 17.97
CA ARG A 143 15.35 -11.66 18.76
C ARG A 143 16.72 -11.78 19.43
N LEU A 144 17.81 -11.42 18.76
CA LEU A 144 19.16 -11.44 19.34
C LEU A 144 19.28 -10.43 20.48
N LEU A 145 18.80 -9.19 20.30
CA LEU A 145 18.78 -8.17 21.35
C LEU A 145 18.01 -8.64 22.60
N ALA A 146 16.86 -9.28 22.40
CA ALA A 146 16.07 -9.82 23.51
C ALA A 146 16.80 -10.92 24.30
N MET A 147 17.60 -11.75 23.62
CA MET A 147 18.40 -12.79 24.27
C MET A 147 19.63 -12.22 24.97
N GLU A 148 20.28 -11.21 24.39
CA GLU A 148 21.43 -10.52 25.00
C GLU A 148 21.06 -9.93 26.36
N GLY A 149 19.92 -9.22 26.45
CA GLY A 149 19.43 -8.67 27.71
C GLY A 149 19.18 -9.75 28.78
N ALA A 150 18.67 -10.92 28.39
CA ALA A 150 18.45 -12.04 29.31
C ALA A 150 19.76 -12.63 29.84
N VAL A 151 20.78 -12.75 28.98
CA VAL A 151 22.12 -13.24 29.37
C VAL A 151 22.81 -12.24 30.30
N GLN A 152 22.75 -10.94 29.98
CA GLN A 152 23.30 -9.88 30.81
C GLN A 152 22.64 -9.83 32.20
N ALA A 153 21.31 -9.97 32.25
CA ALA A 153 20.57 -10.04 33.51
C ALA A 153 20.94 -11.28 34.35
N GLY A 154 21.12 -12.44 33.72
CA GLY A 154 21.55 -13.68 34.38
C GLY A 154 22.98 -13.63 34.92
N LEU A 155 23.88 -12.87 34.28
CA LEU A 155 25.23 -12.59 34.77
C LEU A 155 25.22 -11.58 35.93
N ALA A 156 24.39 -10.53 35.84
CA ALA A 156 24.25 -9.54 36.90
C ALA A 156 23.62 -10.13 38.19
N GLY A 157 22.70 -11.10 38.06
CA GLY A 157 22.15 -11.83 39.21
C GLY A 157 23.09 -12.88 39.83
N ARG A 158 24.30 -13.03 39.28
CA ARG A 158 25.35 -13.97 39.73
C ARG A 158 26.55 -13.29 40.39
N THR A 159 26.49 -11.98 40.62
CA THR A 159 27.52 -11.32 41.45
C THR A 159 27.48 -11.89 42.88
N PRO A 160 28.60 -12.38 43.42
CA PRO A 160 28.69 -13.00 44.75
C PRO A 160 28.44 -12.01 45.90
#